data_AF-A0A0F2L7G6-F1
#
_entry.id   AF-A0A0F2L7G6-F1
#
_cell.length_a   1.000
_cell.length_b   1.000
_cell.length_c   1.000
_cell.angle_alpha   90.00
_cell.angle_beta   90.00
_cell.angle_gamma   90.00
#
_symmetry.space_group_name_H-M   'P 1'
#
loop_
_entity.id
_entity.type
_entity.pdbx_description
1 polymer ?
#
loop_
_entity_poly.entity_id
_entity_poly.type
_entity_poly.pdbx_seq_one_letter_code
_entity_poly.pdbx_strand_id
1 'polypeptide(L)'
;MVKLIGVAMIRWDLGIVGYVASSPQDIEATYSNVFLRCYPTTLDMTKESSGKVSCIVNTMLGSLPIRALAIILDPYGIANDVGTRRRVRRSVVLDGVYSWFANYLRSRSLVNEEDDLEVNGELLSLTRFIRARVDGYASALAGVVSTIIRAKGVDVSKLPIDIVDVREEARKYVEESVVRV
;
A
#
# COMPACT_ATOMS: atom_id res chain seq x y z
N MET A 1 -16.50 -9.47 -7.43
CA MET A 1 -15.61 -8.39 -6.96
C MET A 1 -14.33 -9.05 -6.46
N VAL A 2 -13.15 -8.66 -6.96
CA VAL A 2 -11.89 -9.31 -6.56
C VAL A 2 -11.46 -8.74 -5.21
N LYS A 3 -11.35 -9.60 -4.19
CA LYS A 3 -10.99 -9.23 -2.81
C LYS A 3 -9.49 -8.92 -2.72
N LEU A 4 -9.12 -7.94 -1.90
CA LEU A 4 -7.70 -7.64 -1.65
C LEU A 4 -7.05 -8.80 -0.89
N ILE A 5 -5.81 -9.10 -1.26
CA ILE A 5 -5.02 -10.17 -0.61
C ILE A 5 -3.61 -9.73 -0.25
N GLY A 6 -3.13 -8.60 -0.78
CA GLY A 6 -1.84 -8.03 -0.41
C GLY A 6 -1.91 -6.53 -0.24
N VAL A 7 -1.32 -6.04 0.85
CA VAL A 7 -1.18 -4.61 1.18
C VAL A 7 0.26 -4.36 1.57
N ALA A 8 0.86 -3.28 1.08
CA ALA A 8 2.20 -2.92 1.52
C ALA A 8 2.46 -1.43 1.47
N MET A 9 3.25 -0.97 2.43
CA MET A 9 3.89 0.33 2.42
C MET A 9 5.39 0.10 2.54
N ILE A 10 6.13 0.10 1.43
CA ILE A 10 7.58 -0.21 1.47
C ILE A 10 8.38 0.89 2.12
N ARG A 11 7.92 2.14 1.97
CA ARG A 11 8.59 3.31 2.51
C ARG A 11 7.59 4.31 3.01
N TRP A 12 7.74 4.62 4.29
CA TRP A 12 6.84 5.52 4.97
C TRP A 12 6.91 6.95 4.47
N ASP A 13 8.08 7.40 4.04
CA ASP A 13 8.29 8.73 3.45
C ASP A 13 7.61 8.89 2.09
N LEU A 14 7.28 7.78 1.41
CA LEU A 14 6.55 7.83 0.15
C LEU A 14 5.05 8.06 0.37
N GLY A 15 4.53 7.75 1.56
CA GLY A 15 3.13 7.97 1.92
C GLY A 15 2.13 7.18 1.06
N ILE A 16 2.57 6.07 0.44
CA ILE A 16 1.78 5.26 -0.49
C ILE A 16 1.64 3.84 0.03
N VAL A 17 0.41 3.35 -0.02
CA VAL A 17 0.07 1.97 0.25
C VAL A 17 -0.36 1.31 -1.05
N GLY A 18 0.38 0.28 -1.47
CA GLY A 18 0.03 -0.54 -2.63
C GLY A 18 -0.88 -1.69 -2.24
N TYR A 19 -1.66 -2.15 -3.21
CA TYR A 19 -2.68 -3.18 -3.07
C TYR A 19 -2.70 -4.09 -4.28
N VAL A 20 -2.90 -5.38 -4.02
CA VAL A 20 -3.16 -6.37 -5.07
C VAL A 20 -4.32 -7.30 -4.71
N ALA A 21 -5.06 -7.71 -5.73
CA ALA A 21 -6.24 -8.56 -5.62
C ALA A 21 -6.28 -9.56 -6.79
N SER A 22 -6.32 -10.86 -6.50
CA SER A 22 -6.54 -11.94 -7.47
C SER A 22 -6.78 -13.30 -6.77
N SER A 23 -6.68 -14.42 -7.48
CA SER A 23 -6.55 -15.74 -6.85
C SER A 23 -5.13 -15.94 -6.26
N PRO A 24 -4.95 -16.81 -5.25
CA PRO A 24 -3.61 -17.14 -4.75
C PRO A 24 -2.66 -17.67 -5.85
N GLN A 25 -3.17 -18.46 -6.79
CA GLN A 25 -2.40 -18.98 -7.93
C GLN A 25 -1.92 -17.85 -8.85
N ASP A 26 -2.78 -16.88 -9.13
CA ASP A 26 -2.42 -15.72 -9.96
C ASP A 26 -1.41 -14.81 -9.27
N ILE A 27 -1.50 -14.66 -7.95
CA ILE A 27 -0.49 -13.94 -7.16
C ILE A 27 0.86 -14.64 -7.23
N GLU A 28 0.90 -15.95 -7.01
CA GLU A 28 2.15 -16.70 -7.04
C GLU A 28 2.80 -16.69 -8.43
N ALA A 29 2.00 -16.87 -9.48
CA ALA A 29 2.45 -16.77 -10.87
C ALA A 29 2.95 -15.35 -11.19
N THR A 30 2.22 -14.32 -10.77
CA THR A 30 2.62 -12.93 -11.00
C THR A 30 3.88 -12.57 -10.21
N TYR A 31 3.97 -13.01 -8.96
CA TYR A 31 5.15 -12.84 -8.12
C TYR A 31 6.36 -13.47 -8.81
N SER A 32 6.23 -14.72 -9.26
CA SER A 32 7.29 -15.42 -9.99
C SER A 32 7.69 -14.67 -11.27
N ASN A 33 6.72 -14.19 -12.06
CA ASN A 33 6.98 -13.47 -13.30
C ASN A 33 7.63 -12.10 -13.10
N VAL A 34 7.30 -11.37 -12.02
CA VAL A 34 7.89 -10.06 -11.72
C VAL A 34 9.24 -10.24 -11.04
N PHE A 35 9.31 -11.06 -9.99
CA PHE A 35 10.49 -11.18 -9.15
C PHE A 35 11.53 -12.12 -9.74
N LEU A 36 11.22 -13.36 -10.11
CA LEU A 36 12.26 -14.25 -10.64
C LEU A 36 12.85 -13.75 -11.97
N ARG A 37 12.06 -12.99 -12.75
CA ARG A 37 12.51 -12.42 -14.02
C ARG A 37 13.28 -11.11 -13.88
N CYS A 38 12.87 -10.22 -12.97
CA CYS A 38 13.43 -8.87 -12.88
C CYS A 38 14.21 -8.58 -11.57
N TYR A 39 14.10 -9.44 -10.54
CA TYR A 39 14.59 -9.21 -9.18
C TYR A 39 15.07 -10.47 -8.42
N PRO A 40 16.39 -10.68 -8.31
CA PRO A 40 16.91 -11.69 -7.38
C PRO A 40 16.84 -11.29 -5.90
N THR A 41 16.83 -9.99 -5.54
CA THR A 41 16.67 -9.48 -4.14
C THR A 41 16.66 -7.93 -4.14
N THR A 42 15.99 -7.34 -3.12
CA THR A 42 15.67 -5.91 -2.81
C THR A 42 14.40 -5.30 -3.44
N LEU A 43 13.66 -4.45 -2.72
CA LEU A 43 12.29 -3.98 -3.07
C LEU A 43 12.18 -2.46 -3.36
N ASP A 44 13.21 -1.66 -3.07
CA ASP A 44 13.16 -0.18 -3.22
C ASP A 44 13.48 0.26 -4.65
N MET A 45 12.50 0.11 -5.55
CA MET A 45 12.62 0.52 -6.96
C MET A 45 12.91 2.01 -7.19
N THR A 46 12.73 2.88 -6.20
CA THR A 46 13.08 4.31 -6.35
C THR A 46 14.60 4.53 -6.46
N LYS A 47 15.40 3.57 -6.00
CA LYS A 47 16.87 3.64 -5.99
C LYS A 47 17.53 2.66 -6.97
N GLU A 48 16.73 1.96 -7.76
CA GLU A 48 17.19 0.84 -8.57
C GLU A 48 17.53 1.28 -10.00
N SER A 49 18.31 0.46 -10.70
CA SER A 49 18.74 0.79 -12.07
C SER A 49 17.54 0.87 -13.01
N SER A 50 17.62 1.79 -13.98
CA SER A 50 16.55 2.03 -14.96
C SER A 50 16.13 0.76 -15.73
N GLY A 51 17.08 -0.16 -15.97
CA GLY A 51 16.80 -1.44 -16.61
C GLY A 51 15.88 -2.36 -15.80
N LYS A 52 16.06 -2.44 -14.47
CA LYS A 52 15.21 -3.26 -13.59
C LYS A 52 13.78 -2.71 -13.53
N VAL A 53 13.67 -1.39 -13.33
CA VAL A 53 12.37 -0.70 -13.33
C VAL A 53 11.64 -0.92 -14.65
N SER A 54 12.36 -0.83 -15.77
CA SER A 54 11.79 -1.07 -17.10
C SER A 54 11.31 -2.52 -17.29
N CYS A 55 12.06 -3.51 -16.80
CA CYS A 55 11.66 -4.92 -16.84
C CYS A 55 10.32 -5.15 -16.11
N ILE A 56 10.18 -4.56 -14.93
CA ILE A 56 8.95 -4.67 -14.11
C ILE A 56 7.79 -3.98 -14.79
N VAL A 57 7.97 -2.73 -15.25
CA VAL A 57 6.95 -1.98 -15.98
C VAL A 57 6.47 -2.76 -17.21
N ASN A 58 7.40 -3.27 -18.02
CA ASN A 58 7.05 -4.07 -19.20
C ASN A 58 6.28 -5.34 -18.83
N THR A 59 6.64 -5.99 -17.72
CA THR A 59 5.91 -7.17 -17.21
C THR A 59 4.51 -6.78 -16.75
N MET A 60 4.33 -5.63 -16.10
CA MET A 60 3.01 -5.14 -15.66
C MET A 60 2.12 -4.71 -16.84
N LEU A 61 2.71 -4.15 -17.90
CA LEU A 61 2.00 -3.74 -19.11
C LEU A 61 1.55 -4.92 -19.99
N GLY A 62 2.23 -6.05 -19.90
CA GLY A 62 1.94 -7.27 -20.68
C GLY A 62 0.68 -8.04 -20.25
N SER A 63 -0.28 -7.37 -19.60
CA SER A 63 -1.48 -7.89 -18.91
C SER A 63 -1.17 -8.73 -17.66
N LEU A 64 -1.37 -8.11 -16.50
CA LEU A 64 -1.36 -8.81 -15.22
C LEU A 64 -2.72 -9.45 -14.97
N PRO A 65 -2.78 -10.74 -14.55
CA PRO A 65 -4.02 -11.35 -14.07
C PRO A 65 -4.42 -10.85 -12.67
N ILE A 66 -3.80 -9.77 -12.19
CA ILE A 66 -4.02 -9.20 -10.87
C ILE A 66 -4.58 -7.79 -11.02
N ARG A 67 -5.52 -7.43 -10.15
CA ARG A 67 -5.94 -6.04 -9.99
C ARG A 67 -4.98 -5.35 -9.03
N ALA A 68 -4.48 -4.18 -9.41
CA ALA A 68 -3.59 -3.36 -8.60
C ALA A 68 -4.23 -2.00 -8.27
N LEU A 69 -4.03 -1.53 -7.03
CA LEU A 69 -4.49 -0.24 -6.54
C LEU A 69 -3.36 0.40 -5.72
N ALA A 70 -3.18 1.70 -5.83
CA ALA A 70 -2.30 2.48 -4.96
C ALA A 70 -3.09 3.56 -4.24
N ILE A 71 -2.97 3.60 -2.92
CA ILE A 71 -3.61 4.60 -2.06
C ILE A 71 -2.56 5.54 -1.50
N ILE A 72 -2.74 6.84 -1.70
CA ILE A 72 -1.89 7.88 -1.11
C ILE A 72 -2.50 8.29 0.23
N LEU A 73 -1.80 8.05 1.35
CA LEU A 73 -2.30 8.24 2.72
C LEU A 73 -1.39 9.12 3.60
N ASP A 74 -0.08 9.13 3.37
CA ASP A 74 0.93 9.87 4.17
C ASP A 74 0.68 9.93 5.70
N PRO A 75 0.70 8.78 6.42
CA PRO A 75 0.39 8.73 7.85
C PRO A 75 1.30 9.61 8.71
N TYR A 76 2.60 9.68 8.40
CA TYR A 76 3.53 10.49 9.19
C TYR A 76 3.42 11.98 8.89
N GLY A 77 3.15 12.38 7.64
CA GLY A 77 2.86 13.77 7.32
C GLY A 77 1.64 14.27 8.11
N ILE A 78 0.59 13.45 8.17
CA ILE A 78 -0.60 13.73 9.00
C ILE A 78 -0.22 13.78 10.49
N ALA A 79 0.52 12.79 10.99
CA ALA A 79 0.94 12.73 12.39
C ALA A 79 1.79 13.92 12.83
N ASN A 80 2.67 14.40 11.95
CA ASN A 80 3.51 15.57 12.18
C ASN A 80 2.68 16.85 12.21
N ASP A 81 1.83 17.05 11.21
CA ASP A 81 1.03 18.27 11.09
C ASP A 81 0.00 18.37 12.23
N VAL A 82 -0.85 17.37 12.39
CA VAL A 82 -1.90 17.36 13.42
C VAL A 82 -1.30 17.32 14.82
N GLY A 83 -0.28 16.48 15.05
CA GLY A 83 0.39 16.38 16.35
C GLY A 83 1.00 17.71 16.79
N THR A 84 1.58 18.47 15.86
CA THR A 84 2.15 19.79 16.16
C THR A 84 1.07 20.83 16.41
N ARG A 85 0.07 20.96 15.52
CA ARG A 85 -1.00 21.96 15.63
C ARG A 85 -1.89 21.76 16.86
N ARG A 86 -2.19 20.50 17.19
CA ARG A 86 -3.10 20.12 18.28
C ARG A 86 -2.37 19.76 19.58
N ARG A 87 -1.03 19.80 19.60
CA ARG A 87 -0.17 19.43 20.75
C ARG A 87 -0.48 18.01 21.28
N VAL A 88 -0.72 17.08 20.36
CA VAL A 88 -1.02 15.68 20.68
C VAL A 88 0.15 14.79 20.30
N ARG A 89 0.36 13.72 21.08
CA ARG A 89 1.44 12.76 20.80
C ARG A 89 1.26 12.14 19.42
N ARG A 90 2.32 12.12 18.62
CA ARG A 90 2.34 11.57 17.26
C ARG A 90 1.80 10.14 17.18
N SER A 91 2.08 9.31 18.20
CA SER A 91 1.58 7.93 18.27
C SER A 91 0.06 7.85 18.30
N VAL A 92 -0.61 8.76 19.02
CA VAL A 92 -2.08 8.81 19.09
C VAL A 92 -2.67 9.16 17.73
N VAL A 93 -2.04 10.12 17.03
CA VAL A 93 -2.46 10.50 15.67
C VAL A 93 -2.27 9.34 14.70
N LEU A 94 -1.13 8.63 14.77
CA LEU A 94 -0.86 7.45 13.94
C LEU A 94 -1.88 6.33 14.18
N ASP A 95 -2.19 6.00 15.43
CA ASP A 95 -3.22 5.00 15.76
C ASP A 95 -4.59 5.43 15.21
N GLY A 96 -4.90 6.73 15.25
CA GLY A 96 -6.08 7.30 14.61
C GLY A 96 -6.11 7.10 13.09
N VAL A 97 -4.99 7.38 12.40
CA VAL A 97 -4.86 7.16 10.95
C VAL A 97 -5.03 5.68 10.60
N TYR A 98 -4.41 4.76 11.35
CA TYR A 98 -4.53 3.32 11.10
C TYR A 98 -5.94 2.80 11.33
N SER A 99 -6.59 3.24 12.40
CA SER A 99 -8.00 2.89 12.68
C SER A 99 -8.92 3.41 11.57
N TRP A 100 -8.77 4.67 11.18
CA TRP A 100 -9.50 5.25 10.05
C TRP A 100 -9.27 4.46 8.77
N PHE A 101 -8.02 4.12 8.48
CA PHE A 101 -7.67 3.43 7.25
C PHE A 101 -8.25 2.02 7.20
N ALA A 102 -8.22 1.29 8.32
CA ALA A 102 -8.87 0.00 8.43
C ALA A 102 -10.38 0.09 8.12
N ASN A 103 -11.06 1.10 8.65
CA ASN A 103 -12.47 1.35 8.39
C ASN A 103 -12.74 1.78 6.95
N TYR A 104 -11.86 2.59 6.37
CA TYR A 104 -11.91 2.97 4.96
C TYR A 104 -11.90 1.70 4.08
N LEU A 105 -10.96 0.77 4.32
CA LEU A 105 -10.87 -0.48 3.57
C LEU A 105 -12.15 -1.32 3.69
N ARG A 106 -12.70 -1.47 4.90
CA ARG A 106 -13.98 -2.17 5.11
C ARG A 106 -15.15 -1.51 4.40
N SER A 107 -15.29 -0.18 4.54
CA SER A 107 -16.41 0.58 3.95
C SER A 107 -16.46 0.50 2.43
N ARG A 108 -15.30 0.28 1.79
CA ARG A 108 -15.17 0.09 0.34
C ARG A 108 -15.26 -1.38 -0.08
N SER A 109 -15.58 -2.29 0.84
CA SER A 109 -15.60 -3.74 0.63
C SER A 109 -14.28 -4.28 0.09
N LEU A 110 -13.18 -3.63 0.46
CA LEU A 110 -11.83 -4.02 0.03
C LEU A 110 -11.25 -5.11 0.94
N VAL A 111 -11.63 -5.11 2.22
CA VAL A 111 -11.25 -6.13 3.22
C VAL A 111 -12.46 -6.49 4.08
N ASN A 112 -12.63 -7.77 4.37
CA ASN A 112 -13.59 -8.33 5.33
C ASN A 112 -12.87 -9.07 6.47
N GLU A 113 -13.59 -9.39 7.54
CA GLU A 113 -13.02 -10.07 8.72
C GLU A 113 -12.53 -11.50 8.45
N GLU A 114 -13.06 -12.13 7.40
CA GLU A 114 -12.74 -13.49 6.98
C GLU A 114 -11.65 -13.56 5.90
N ASP A 115 -11.15 -12.41 5.43
CA ASP A 115 -10.21 -12.38 4.31
C ASP A 115 -8.77 -12.71 4.77
N ASP A 116 -8.05 -13.52 3.99
CA ASP A 116 -6.63 -13.84 4.20
C ASP A 116 -5.73 -12.71 3.66
N LEU A 117 -5.71 -11.58 4.35
CA LEU A 117 -4.92 -10.41 3.98
C LEU A 117 -3.44 -10.57 4.34
N GLU A 118 -2.53 -10.30 3.41
CA GLU A 118 -1.10 -10.11 3.70
C GLU A 118 -0.75 -8.62 3.85
N VAL A 119 0.03 -8.29 4.88
CA VAL A 119 0.63 -6.97 5.07
C VAL A 119 2.15 -7.08 5.11
N ASN A 120 2.89 -6.07 4.63
CA ASN A 120 4.33 -6.04 4.86
C ASN A 120 4.65 -5.60 6.30
N GLY A 121 5.88 -5.87 6.76
CA GLY A 121 6.35 -5.51 8.11
C GLY A 121 6.10 -4.05 8.53
N GLU A 122 6.15 -3.10 7.58
CA GLU A 122 5.88 -1.68 7.87
C GLU A 122 4.43 -1.38 8.26
N LEU A 123 3.49 -2.24 7.84
CA LEU A 123 2.07 -2.16 8.20
C LEU A 123 1.70 -3.10 9.34
N LEU A 124 2.68 -3.60 10.11
CA LEU A 124 2.42 -4.46 11.28
C LEU A 124 1.41 -3.83 12.25
N SER A 125 1.44 -2.51 12.45
CA SER A 125 0.48 -1.80 13.31
C SER A 125 -0.98 -1.92 12.84
N LEU A 126 -1.21 -2.15 11.54
CA LEU A 126 -2.55 -2.34 10.98
C LEU A 126 -3.19 -3.66 11.46
N THR A 127 -2.37 -4.64 11.87
CA THR A 127 -2.86 -5.93 12.39
C THR A 127 -3.67 -5.81 13.69
N ARG A 128 -3.56 -4.67 14.40
CA ARG A 128 -4.40 -4.35 15.56
C ARG A 128 -5.85 -4.06 15.18
N PHE A 129 -6.08 -3.66 13.94
CA PHE A 129 -7.38 -3.20 13.44
C PHE A 129 -7.97 -4.13 12.38
N ILE A 130 -7.15 -4.92 11.68
CA ILE A 130 -7.56 -5.86 10.63
C ILE A 130 -6.85 -7.20 10.85
N ARG A 131 -7.56 -8.31 10.63
CA ARG A 131 -6.95 -9.64 10.60
C ARG A 131 -6.06 -9.75 9.35
N ALA A 132 -4.76 -9.92 9.56
CA ALA A 132 -3.79 -10.07 8.47
C ALA A 132 -2.59 -10.90 8.92
N ARG A 133 -1.93 -11.56 7.97
CA ARG A 133 -0.62 -12.18 8.14
C ARG A 133 0.48 -11.25 7.65
N VAL A 134 1.67 -11.37 8.23
CA VAL A 134 2.81 -10.51 7.92
C VAL A 134 3.71 -11.21 6.91
N ASP A 135 4.05 -10.47 5.86
CA ASP A 135 4.89 -10.84 4.73
C ASP A 135 4.34 -12.01 3.88
N GLY A 136 4.69 -12.02 2.60
CA GLY A 136 4.23 -13.00 1.63
C GLY A 136 4.27 -12.47 0.20
N TYR A 137 3.81 -13.28 -0.76
CA TYR A 137 3.90 -12.94 -2.18
C TYR A 137 2.97 -11.78 -2.56
N ALA A 138 1.78 -11.70 -1.96
CA ALA A 138 0.83 -10.64 -2.23
C ALA A 138 1.30 -9.31 -1.65
N SER A 139 1.83 -9.30 -0.42
CA SER A 139 2.42 -8.09 0.17
C SER A 139 3.69 -7.63 -0.57
N ALA A 140 4.52 -8.55 -1.07
CA ALA A 140 5.66 -8.20 -1.91
C ALA A 140 5.25 -7.54 -3.24
N LEU A 141 4.23 -8.08 -3.92
CA LEU A 141 3.67 -7.47 -5.14
C LEU A 141 3.01 -6.12 -4.86
N ALA A 142 2.24 -6.00 -3.78
CA ALA A 142 1.72 -4.72 -3.31
C ALA A 142 2.87 -3.71 -3.05
N GLY A 143 4.03 -4.20 -2.61
CA GLY A 143 5.21 -3.38 -2.43
C GLY A 143 5.75 -2.79 -3.73
N VAL A 144 5.76 -3.60 -4.80
CA VAL A 144 6.07 -3.13 -6.16
C VAL A 144 5.11 -2.01 -6.56
N VAL A 145 3.81 -2.24 -6.42
CA VAL A 145 2.77 -1.23 -6.72
C VAL A 145 3.02 0.07 -5.94
N SER A 146 3.31 -0.03 -4.63
CA SER A 146 3.54 1.14 -3.77
C SER A 146 4.74 1.99 -4.20
N THR A 147 5.74 1.37 -4.82
CA THR A 147 7.02 2.01 -5.16
C THR A 147 7.06 2.44 -6.62
N ILE A 148 6.46 1.68 -7.54
CA ILE A 148 6.56 1.92 -8.99
C ILE A 148 5.89 3.22 -9.41
N ILE A 149 4.82 3.60 -8.73
CA ILE A 149 4.08 4.84 -9.06
C ILE A 149 4.89 6.12 -8.76
N ARG A 150 6.00 6.01 -8.03
CA ARG A 150 6.94 7.12 -7.76
C ARG A 150 8.29 6.95 -8.46
N ALA A 151 8.49 5.86 -9.18
CA ALA A 151 9.77 5.60 -9.84
C ALA A 151 10.00 6.61 -10.99
N LYS A 152 11.21 7.18 -11.03
CA LYS A 152 11.56 8.20 -12.03
C LYS A 152 11.51 7.59 -13.43
N GLY A 153 10.86 8.29 -14.36
CA GLY A 153 10.74 7.85 -15.76
C GLY A 153 9.64 6.82 -16.00
N VAL A 154 8.84 6.49 -14.98
CA VAL A 154 7.64 5.66 -15.15
C VAL A 154 6.45 6.56 -15.47
N ASP A 155 5.80 6.28 -16.60
CA ASP A 155 4.53 6.88 -16.97
C ASP A 155 3.38 6.08 -16.36
N VAL A 156 2.95 6.52 -15.19
CA VAL A 156 1.94 5.83 -14.37
C VAL A 156 0.60 5.73 -15.08
N SER A 157 0.29 6.64 -16.01
CA SER A 157 -0.97 6.64 -16.76
C SER A 157 -1.13 5.43 -17.69
N LYS A 158 -0.02 4.75 -17.99
CA LYS A 158 0.00 3.54 -18.84
C LYS A 158 -0.13 2.26 -18.02
N LEU A 159 0.08 2.31 -16.71
CA LEU A 159 0.06 1.12 -15.87
C LEU A 159 -1.38 0.71 -15.53
N PRO A 160 -1.69 -0.60 -15.43
CA PRO A 160 -2.99 -1.09 -14.99
C PRO A 160 -3.12 -0.99 -13.45
N ILE A 161 -2.90 0.21 -12.90
CA ILE A 161 -2.94 0.48 -11.45
C ILE A 161 -3.91 1.64 -11.21
N ASP A 162 -4.99 1.37 -10.47
CA ASP A 162 -5.89 2.41 -10.00
C ASP A 162 -5.15 3.26 -8.93
N ILE A 163 -5.30 4.59 -8.94
CA ILE A 163 -4.68 5.47 -7.93
C ILE A 163 -5.74 6.30 -7.24
N VAL A 164 -5.73 6.28 -5.91
CA VAL A 164 -6.65 7.04 -5.07
C VAL A 164 -5.85 7.84 -4.04
N ASP A 165 -6.16 9.11 -3.89
CA ASP A 165 -5.56 9.97 -2.86
C ASP A 165 -6.57 10.24 -1.75
N VAL A 166 -6.23 9.85 -0.53
CA VAL A 166 -7.11 9.95 0.65
C VAL A 166 -6.48 10.75 1.79
N ARG A 167 -5.34 11.42 1.53
CA ARG A 167 -4.60 12.15 2.57
C ARG A 167 -5.46 13.15 3.34
N GLU A 168 -6.28 13.92 2.61
CA GLU A 168 -7.11 14.96 3.23
C GLU A 168 -8.32 14.38 3.98
N GLU A 169 -8.89 13.27 3.52
CA GLU A 169 -9.96 12.56 4.24
C GLU A 169 -9.44 12.02 5.58
N ALA A 170 -8.28 11.36 5.55
CA ALA A 170 -7.63 10.85 6.74
C ALA A 170 -7.24 11.97 7.71
N ARG A 171 -6.65 13.06 7.20
CA ARG A 171 -6.27 14.22 8.02
C ARG A 171 -7.47 14.79 8.76
N LYS A 172 -8.57 15.06 8.05
CA LYS A 172 -9.79 15.63 8.64
C LYS A 172 -10.38 14.73 9.72
N TYR A 173 -10.50 13.43 9.44
CA TYR A 173 -11.04 12.48 10.42
C TYR A 173 -10.22 12.48 11.71
N VAL A 174 -8.89 12.43 11.60
CA VAL A 174 -8.05 12.37 12.80
C VAL A 174 -8.06 13.71 13.52
N GLU A 175 -8.03 14.82 12.80
CA GLU A 175 -8.14 16.15 13.42
C GLU A 175 -9.45 16.30 14.24
N GLU A 176 -10.59 15.87 13.69
CA GLU A 176 -11.88 15.88 14.40
C GLU A 176 -11.93 14.92 15.58
N SER A 177 -11.32 13.75 15.44
CA SER A 177 -11.27 12.72 16.49
C SER A 177 -10.43 13.15 17.70
N VAL A 178 -9.34 13.89 17.44
CA VAL A 178 -8.41 14.35 18.47
C VAL A 178 -8.95 15.59 19.22
N VAL A 179 -9.88 16.35 18.63
CA VAL A 179 -10.60 17.45 19.30
C VAL A 179 -11.62 16.96 20.34
N ARG A 180 -12.06 15.70 20.25
CA ARG A 180 -13.04 15.10 21.18
C ARG A 180 -12.41 14.42 22.40
N VAL A 181 -11.08 14.48 22.54
CA VAL A 181 -10.31 13.91 23.67
C VAL A 181 -9.90 15.01 24.65
#